data_AF-A0A3D2WZ21-F1
#
_entry.id   AF-A0A3D2WZ21-F1
#
_cell.length_a   1.000
_cell.length_b   1.000
_cell.length_c   1.000
_cell.angle_alpha   90.00
_cell.angle_beta   90.00
_cell.angle_gamma   90.00
#
_symmetry.space_group_name_H-M   'P 1'
#
loop_
_entity.id
_entity.type
_entity.pdbx_description
1 polymer ?
#
loop_
_entity_poly.entity_id
_entity_poly.type
_entity_poly.pdbx_seq_one_letter_code
_entity_poly.pdbx_strand_id
1 'polypeptide(L)'
;MNKISIITTILVLFLSFCNSKTIDKTIRQWEALIIIHMTQYPDMQVDDIYKMVYQGIMGPGHLGNNPEIILKYINQEMSRIETSQEENLIENISPNSEYIRINLKRFKSEQLSPDTL
;
A
#
# COMPACT_ATOMS: atom_id res chain seq x y z
N MET A 1 -42.24 -14.58 -22.88
CA MET A 1 -41.20 -13.91 -22.06
C MET A 1 -41.61 -12.46 -21.84
N ASN A 2 -41.78 -12.05 -20.58
CA ASN A 2 -42.21 -10.67 -20.25
C ASN A 2 -41.03 -9.69 -20.44
N LYS A 3 -41.26 -8.52 -21.05
CA LYS A 3 -40.18 -7.54 -21.35
C LYS A 3 -39.39 -7.13 -20.11
N ILE A 4 -40.07 -7.04 -18.97
CA ILE A 4 -39.46 -6.73 -17.66
C ILE A 4 -38.47 -7.84 -17.26
N SER A 5 -38.83 -9.11 -17.47
CA SER A 5 -37.96 -10.25 -17.13
C SER A 5 -36.68 -10.27 -17.97
N ILE A 6 -36.74 -9.89 -19.25
CA ILE A 6 -35.57 -9.81 -20.14
C ILE A 6 -34.62 -8.70 -19.67
N ILE A 7 -35.16 -7.53 -19.34
CA ILE A 7 -34.38 -6.38 -18.87
C ILE A 7 -33.68 -6.72 -17.55
N THR A 8 -34.38 -7.36 -16.60
CA THR A 8 -33.75 -7.79 -15.33
C THR A 8 -32.65 -8.82 -15.54
N THR A 9 -32.83 -9.79 -16.45
CA THR A 9 -31.80 -10.80 -16.73
C THR A 9 -30.56 -10.17 -17.39
N ILE A 10 -30.74 -9.25 -18.34
CA ILE A 10 -29.63 -8.52 -18.97
C ILE A 10 -28.87 -7.68 -17.94
N LEU A 11 -29.59 -6.99 -17.05
CA LEU A 11 -28.96 -6.18 -16.00
C LEU A 11 -28.13 -7.03 -15.02
N VAL A 12 -28.65 -8.19 -14.59
CA VAL A 12 -27.93 -9.11 -13.69
C VAL A 12 -26.68 -9.69 -14.36
N LEU A 13 -26.77 -10.07 -15.64
CA LEU A 13 -25.62 -10.54 -16.41
C LEU A 13 -24.57 -9.44 -16.59
N PHE A 14 -24.99 -8.21 -16.87
CA PHE A 14 -24.09 -7.07 -17.01
C PHE A 14 -23.38 -6.72 -15.70
N LEU A 15 -24.11 -6.70 -14.58
CA LEU A 15 -23.53 -6.48 -13.24
C LEU A 15 -22.52 -7.57 -12.86
N SER A 16 -22.82 -8.84 -13.18
CA SER A 16 -21.93 -9.97 -12.91
C SER A 16 -20.64 -9.90 -13.73
N PHE A 17 -20.73 -9.54 -15.01
CA PHE A 17 -19.58 -9.42 -15.91
C PHE A 17 -18.68 -8.22 -15.56
N CYS A 18 -19.28 -7.08 -15.21
CA CYS A 18 -18.52 -5.92 -14.72
C CYS A 18 -17.76 -6.23 -13.43
N ASN A 19 -18.36 -7.00 -12.52
CA ASN A 19 -17.71 -7.36 -11.26
C ASN A 19 -16.46 -8.23 -11.50
N SER A 20 -16.56 -9.22 -12.39
CA SER A 20 -15.42 -10.08 -12.77
C SER A 20 -14.26 -9.28 -13.36
N LYS A 21 -14.53 -8.32 -14.27
CA LYS A 21 -13.49 -7.45 -14.85
C LYS A 21 -12.80 -6.58 -13.81
N THR A 22 -13.55 -6.06 -12.83
CA THR A 22 -12.99 -5.25 -11.75
C THR A 22 -12.08 -6.07 -10.85
N ILE A 23 -12.52 -7.26 -10.41
CA ILE A 23 -11.73 -8.16 -9.57
C ILE A 23 -10.41 -8.52 -10.27
N ASP A 24 -10.50 -8.91 -11.54
CA ASP A 24 -9.37 -9.29 -12.38
C ASP A 24 -8.37 -8.12 -12.59
N LYS A 25 -8.88 -6.88 -12.71
CA LYS A 25 -8.02 -5.68 -12.73
C LYS A 25 -7.30 -5.48 -11.40
N THR A 26 -8.01 -5.54 -10.28
CA THR A 26 -7.43 -5.31 -8.94
C THR A 26 -6.36 -6.34 -8.61
N ILE A 27 -6.59 -7.62 -8.90
CA ILE A 27 -5.60 -8.69 -8.70
C ILE A 27 -4.32 -8.39 -9.48
N ARG A 28 -4.43 -8.07 -10.78
CA ARG A 28 -3.26 -7.72 -11.60
C ARG A 28 -2.47 -6.52 -11.08
N GLN A 29 -3.15 -5.52 -10.52
CA GLN A 29 -2.46 -4.35 -9.96
C GLN A 29 -1.66 -4.73 -8.71
N TRP A 30 -2.21 -5.58 -7.84
CA TRP A 30 -1.48 -6.10 -6.69
C TRP A 30 -0.32 -7.00 -7.12
N GLU A 31 -0.52 -7.90 -8.09
CA GLU A 31 0.55 -8.74 -8.65
C GLU A 31 1.71 -7.89 -9.18
N ALA A 32 1.41 -6.87 -9.98
CA ALA A 32 2.42 -5.96 -10.50
C ALA A 32 3.19 -5.24 -9.38
N LEU A 33 2.49 -4.79 -8.33
CA LEU A 33 3.09 -4.12 -7.20
C LEU A 33 4.00 -5.05 -6.37
N ILE A 34 3.57 -6.29 -6.14
CA ILE A 34 4.37 -7.31 -5.46
C ILE A 34 5.64 -7.61 -6.27
N ILE A 35 5.54 -7.76 -7.59
CA ILE A 35 6.71 -8.02 -8.46
C ILE A 35 7.71 -6.86 -8.39
N ILE A 36 7.24 -5.60 -8.39
CA ILE A 36 8.11 -4.42 -8.24
C ILE A 36 8.91 -4.52 -6.93
N HIS A 37 8.22 -4.79 -5.82
CA HIS A 37 8.86 -4.90 -4.50
C HIS A 37 9.80 -6.10 -4.39
N MET A 38 9.45 -7.26 -4.94
CA MET A 38 10.35 -8.42 -4.97
C MET A 38 11.60 -8.18 -5.84
N THR A 39 11.49 -7.34 -6.86
CA THR A 39 12.64 -6.95 -7.70
C THR A 39 13.55 -5.99 -6.95
N GLN A 40 12.98 -5.04 -6.20
CA GLN A 40 13.73 -4.07 -5.39
C GLN A 40 14.36 -4.71 -4.15
N TYR A 41 13.68 -5.70 -3.56
CA TYR A 41 14.11 -6.43 -2.36
C TYR A 41 14.21 -7.93 -2.66
N PRO A 42 15.31 -8.41 -3.26
CA PRO A 42 15.47 -9.82 -3.63
C PRO A 42 15.35 -10.80 -2.45
N ASP A 43 15.64 -10.34 -1.23
CA ASP A 43 15.55 -11.13 0.00
C ASP A 43 14.17 -11.07 0.68
N MET A 44 13.18 -10.39 0.07
CA MET A 44 11.82 -10.26 0.60
C MET A 44 11.17 -11.62 0.83
N GLN A 45 10.69 -11.85 2.05
CA GLN A 45 10.00 -13.10 2.42
C GLN A 45 8.49 -12.97 2.24
N VAL A 46 7.79 -14.11 2.28
CA VAL A 46 6.32 -14.14 2.19
C VAL A 46 5.63 -13.28 3.26
N ASP A 47 6.22 -13.21 4.46
CA ASP A 47 5.71 -12.40 5.56
C ASP A 47 5.82 -10.90 5.27
N ASP A 48 6.84 -10.49 4.52
CA ASP A 48 7.05 -9.09 4.13
C ASP A 48 6.04 -8.68 3.05
N ILE A 49 5.73 -9.59 2.11
CA ILE A 49 4.65 -9.42 1.12
C ILE A 49 3.32 -9.24 1.86
N TYR A 50 3.01 -10.13 2.81
CA TYR A 50 1.79 -10.02 3.63
C TYR A 50 1.71 -8.67 4.35
N LYS A 51 2.79 -8.23 5.01
CA LYS A 51 2.84 -6.92 5.69
C LYS A 51 2.66 -5.76 4.72
N MET A 52 3.25 -5.84 3.53
CA MET A 52 3.12 -4.82 2.49
C MET A 52 1.67 -4.68 2.04
N VAL A 53 1.02 -5.79 1.64
CA VAL A 53 -0.38 -5.75 1.21
C VAL A 53 -1.28 -5.30 2.36
N TYR A 54 -1.04 -5.80 3.57
CA TYR A 54 -1.82 -5.39 4.75
C TYR A 54 -1.73 -3.88 4.99
N GLN A 55 -0.54 -3.30 4.99
CA GLN A 55 -0.36 -1.86 5.14
C GLN A 55 -0.90 -1.06 3.96
N GLY A 56 -0.85 -1.61 2.74
CA GLY A 56 -1.42 -0.98 1.55
C GLY A 56 -2.94 -0.96 1.51
N ILE A 57 -3.60 -1.73 2.38
CA ILE A 57 -5.07 -1.75 2.55
C ILE A 57 -5.47 -1.01 3.83
N MET A 58 -4.76 -1.25 4.93
CA MET A 58 -5.12 -0.79 6.27
C MET A 58 -4.40 0.49 6.71
N GLY A 59 -3.40 0.93 5.95
CA GLY A 59 -2.59 2.10 6.28
C GLY A 59 -1.75 1.93 7.56
N PRO A 60 -1.33 3.06 8.16
CA PRO A 60 -0.49 3.08 9.35
C PRO A 60 -1.28 2.98 10.66
N GLY A 61 -2.53 2.48 10.65
CA GLY A 61 -3.43 2.52 11.82
C GLY A 61 -2.88 1.85 13.09
N HIS A 62 -1.88 0.98 12.98
CA HIS A 62 -1.16 0.40 14.12
C HIS A 62 -0.37 1.43 14.95
N LEU A 63 -0.05 2.60 14.39
CA LEU A 63 0.58 3.72 15.10
C LEU A 63 -0.41 4.44 16.03
N GLY A 64 -1.71 4.20 15.89
CA GLY A 64 -2.77 4.89 16.61
C GLY A 64 -3.06 6.28 16.05
N ASN A 65 -3.76 7.11 16.85
CA ASN A 65 -4.28 8.41 16.40
C ASN A 65 -3.78 9.58 17.27
N ASN A 66 -2.82 9.37 18.18
CA ASN A 66 -2.26 10.43 19.01
C ASN A 66 -0.95 10.95 18.36
N PRO A 67 -0.94 12.17 17.82
CA PRO A 67 0.23 12.72 17.11
C PRO A 67 1.50 12.73 17.97
N GLU A 68 1.41 13.03 19.27
CA GLU A 68 2.58 13.08 20.16
C GLU A 68 3.20 11.70 20.36
N ILE A 69 2.37 10.66 20.46
CA ILE A 69 2.82 9.28 20.60
C ILE A 69 3.47 8.80 19.29
N ILE A 70 2.86 9.12 18.15
CA ILE A 70 3.38 8.78 16.82
C ILE A 70 4.73 9.46 16.59
N LEU A 71 4.82 10.77 16.85
CA LEU A 71 6.04 11.55 16.70
C LEU A 71 7.16 11.03 17.61
N LYS A 72 6.84 10.67 18.85
CA LYS A 72 7.80 10.06 19.78
C LYS A 72 8.29 8.72 19.25
N TYR A 73 7.41 7.89 18.71
CA TYR A 73 7.77 6.60 18.11
C TYR A 73 8.71 6.79 16.90
N ILE A 74 8.38 7.69 15.97
CA ILE A 74 9.20 7.97 14.79
C ILE A 74 10.59 8.48 15.21
N ASN A 75 10.65 9.42 16.16
CA ASN A 75 11.93 9.93 16.68
C ASN A 75 12.79 8.82 17.32
N GLN A 76 12.17 7.93 18.10
CA GLN A 76 12.87 6.79 18.68
C GLN A 76 13.40 5.84 17.61
N GLU A 77 12.62 5.55 16.58
CA GLU A 77 13.03 4.70 15.46
C GLU A 77 14.19 5.35 14.68
N MET A 78 14.06 6.61 14.30
CA MET A 78 15.11 7.37 13.61
C MET A 78 16.41 7.47 14.42
N SER A 79 16.35 7.52 15.75
CA SER A 79 17.55 7.55 16.61
C SER A 79 18.41 6.28 16.50
N ARG A 80 17.81 5.14 16.11
CA ARG A 80 18.47 3.82 16.04
C ARG A 80 18.89 3.44 14.63
N ILE A 81 18.39 4.14 13.61
CA ILE A 81 18.62 3.84 12.20
C ILE A 81 19.84 4.59 11.67
N GLU A 82 20.71 3.89 10.94
CA GLU A 82 21.77 4.49 10.15
C GLU A 82 21.23 5.10 8.85
N THR A 83 21.76 6.26 8.46
CA THR A 83 21.37 6.95 7.23
C THR A 83 21.82 6.20 5.98
N SER A 84 21.02 6.26 4.91
CA SER A 84 21.43 5.77 3.57
C SER A 84 20.89 6.70 2.49
N GLN A 85 21.74 7.06 1.52
CA GLN A 85 21.33 7.79 0.32
C GLN A 85 20.93 6.87 -0.84
N GLU A 86 21.18 5.57 -0.75
CA GLU A 86 20.93 4.63 -1.84
C GLU A 86 19.45 4.19 -1.91
N GLU A 87 18.72 4.35 -0.81
CA GLU A 87 17.33 3.96 -0.68
C GLU A 87 16.38 5.00 -1.31
N ASN A 88 15.25 4.53 -1.85
CA ASN A 88 14.18 5.40 -2.29
C ASN A 88 13.50 6.05 -1.07
N LEU A 89 13.24 7.37 -1.12
CA LEU A 89 12.57 8.07 -0.02
C LEU A 89 11.12 7.60 0.17
N ILE A 90 10.42 7.40 -0.96
CA ILE A 90 9.01 7.07 -1.02
C ILE A 90 8.84 5.78 -1.82
N GLU A 91 8.01 4.89 -1.29
CA GLU A 91 7.62 3.65 -1.95
C GLU A 91 6.10 3.53 -1.97
N ASN A 92 5.53 3.27 -3.15
CA ASN A 92 4.11 2.97 -3.24
C ASN A 92 3.83 1.57 -2.69
N ILE A 93 2.83 1.43 -1.83
CA ILE A 93 2.39 0.14 -1.28
C ILE A 93 0.92 -0.18 -1.57
N SER A 94 0.25 0.63 -2.40
CA SER A 94 -1.16 0.43 -2.76
C SER A 94 -1.40 0.61 -4.27
N PRO A 95 -2.26 -0.21 -4.92
CA PRO A 95 -2.58 -0.09 -6.34
C PRO A 95 -3.10 1.28 -6.81
N ASN A 96 -3.74 2.02 -5.90
CA ASN A 96 -4.33 3.34 -6.12
C ASN A 96 -3.46 4.48 -5.57
N SER A 97 -2.28 4.17 -5.03
CA SER A 97 -1.38 5.14 -4.40
C SER A 97 -1.98 5.90 -3.21
N GLU A 98 -3.01 5.35 -2.55
CA GLU A 98 -3.57 5.92 -1.32
C GLU A 98 -2.60 5.82 -0.14
N TYR A 99 -1.79 4.77 -0.11
CA TYR A 99 -0.75 4.55 0.89
C TYR A 99 0.62 4.41 0.26
N ILE A 100 1.57 5.10 0.88
CA ILE A 100 3.00 5.04 0.60
C ILE A 100 3.76 4.70 1.89
N ARG A 101 4.97 4.17 1.75
CA ARG A 101 5.96 4.09 2.84
C ARG A 101 7.01 5.17 2.65
N ILE A 102 7.51 5.67 3.77
CA ILE A 102 8.64 6.59 3.81
C ILE A 102 9.83 5.84 4.39
N ASN A 103 10.94 5.82 3.65
CA ASN A 103 12.16 5.18 4.10
C ASN A 103 12.90 6.09 5.07
N LEU A 104 12.90 5.74 6.36
CA LEU A 104 13.49 6.58 7.41
C LEU A 104 15.02 6.73 7.28
N LYS A 105 15.72 5.77 6.64
CA LYS A 105 17.17 5.90 6.38
C LYS A 105 17.44 7.06 5.44
N ARG A 106 16.68 7.13 4.34
CA ARG A 106 16.77 8.19 3.33
C ARG A 106 16.27 9.51 3.88
N PHE A 107 15.12 9.51 4.55
CA PHE A 107 14.53 10.69 5.20
C PHE A 107 15.51 11.35 6.18
N LYS A 108 16.19 10.54 7.02
CA LYS A 108 17.23 11.01 7.93
C LYS A 108 18.46 11.56 7.20
N SER A 109 18.87 10.91 6.10
CA SER A 109 20.01 11.39 5.30
C SER A 109 19.75 12.76 4.66
N GLU A 110 18.49 13.08 4.37
CA GLU A 110 18.03 14.37 3.84
C GLU A 110 17.80 15.43 4.92
N GLN A 111 18.02 15.09 6.20
CA GLN A 111 17.84 15.99 7.36
C GLN A 111 16.41 16.57 7.45
N LEU A 112 15.42 15.80 7.00
CA LEU A 112 14.01 16.17 7.11
C LEU A 112 13.51 16.02 8.56
N SER A 113 12.56 16.87 8.97
CA SER A 113 11.99 16.82 10.31
C SER A 113 10.81 15.85 10.38
N PRO A 114 10.73 14.95 11.39
CA PRO A 114 9.55 14.13 11.64
C PRO A 114 8.24 14.90 11.79
N ASP A 115 8.29 16.20 12.15
CA ASP A 115 7.09 17.05 12.25
C ASP A 115 6.42 17.30 10.89
N THR A 116 7.05 16.94 9.77
CA THR A 116 6.48 17.06 8.43
C THR A 116 5.71 15.82 7.98
N LEU A 117 5.64 14.79 8.83
CA LEU A 117 4.95 13.50 8.58
C LEU A 117 3.57 13.49 9.26
#